data_AF-A0A841CTM9-F1
#
_entry.id   AF-A0A841CTM9-F1
#
_cell.length_a   1.000
_cell.length_b   1.000
_cell.length_c   1.000
_cell.angle_alpha   90.00
_cell.angle_beta   90.00
_cell.angle_gamma   90.00
#
_symmetry.space_group_name_H-M   'P 1'
#
loop_
_entity.id
_entity.type
_entity.pdbx_description
1 polymer ?
#
loop_
_entity_poly.entity_id
_entity_poly.type
_entity_poly.pdbx_seq_one_letter_code
_entity_poly.pdbx_strand_id
1 'polypeptide(L)'
;MELTGFDTHLLSFRVRVGSIRAFVDRIAEQWPDLLVSVSADQDAGYLPWRSGEVSFGDPEGEVYLVRDDRMRRSQEESGYVVDDDGASPIALYYNRAADVVEVRIVEEWPTGAEGQSETDAYPAEVVSAETFAVTLVTAEDPAEDEFARGVLDVLKECLRTAR
;
A
#
# COMPACT_ATOMS: atom_id res chain seq x y z
N MET A 1 3.38 -20.26 3.10
CA MET A 1 2.57 -19.94 1.91
C MET A 1 3.31 -18.80 1.25
N GLU A 2 3.86 -19.01 0.06
CA GLU A 2 4.44 -17.90 -0.72
C GLU A 2 3.30 -16.97 -1.10
N LEU A 3 3.40 -15.70 -0.71
CA LEU A 3 2.59 -14.64 -1.30
C LEU A 3 3.07 -14.52 -2.75
N THR A 4 2.31 -15.08 -3.69
CA THR A 4 2.51 -14.83 -5.12
C THR A 4 2.05 -13.40 -5.38
N GLY A 5 2.94 -12.43 -5.29
CA GLY A 5 2.64 -11.01 -5.48
C GLY A 5 3.92 -10.17 -5.47
N PHE A 6 3.82 -8.94 -5.97
CA PHE A 6 4.90 -7.98 -6.01
C PHE A 6 4.79 -6.98 -4.85
N ASP A 7 5.79 -7.00 -3.97
CA ASP A 7 5.85 -6.13 -2.80
C ASP A 7 6.46 -4.77 -3.15
N THR A 8 5.70 -3.71 -2.92
CA THR A 8 6.18 -2.33 -2.99
C THR A 8 6.24 -1.73 -1.59
N HIS A 9 7.45 -1.44 -1.12
CA HIS A 9 7.67 -0.84 0.20
C HIS A 9 7.76 0.69 0.11
N LEU A 10 7.05 1.36 1.01
CA LEU A 10 7.05 2.80 1.19
C LEU A 10 7.42 3.12 2.64
N LEU A 11 8.20 4.18 2.84
CA LEU A 11 8.35 4.81 4.15
C LEU A 11 7.47 6.05 4.18
N SER A 12 6.59 6.12 5.18
CA SER A 12 5.73 7.27 5.42
C SER A 12 5.96 7.83 6.81
N PHE A 13 6.05 9.15 6.92
CA PHE A 13 6.19 9.85 8.20
C PHE A 13 4.87 9.97 8.97
N ARG A 14 3.75 9.67 8.30
CA ARG A 14 2.41 9.68 8.90
C ARG A 14 1.54 8.67 8.18
N VAL A 15 1.21 7.58 8.85
CA VAL A 15 0.05 6.76 8.47
C VAL A 15 -1.03 7.06 9.48
N ARG A 16 -2.16 7.55 8.99
CA ARG A 16 -3.37 7.76 9.79
C ARG A 16 -4.43 6.83 9.27
N VAL A 17 -5.30 6.36 10.17
CA VAL A 17 -6.52 5.62 9.79
C VAL A 17 -7.32 6.34 8.70
N GLY A 18 -7.35 7.68 8.74
CA GLY A 18 -7.97 8.50 7.70
C GLY A 18 -7.32 8.36 6.31
N SER A 19 -5.99 8.20 6.22
CA SER A 19 -5.28 7.96 4.95
C SER A 19 -5.65 6.61 4.36
N ILE A 20 -5.69 5.57 5.20
CA ILE A 20 -6.04 4.21 4.79
C ILE A 20 -7.49 4.16 4.32
N ARG A 21 -8.40 4.80 5.06
CA ARG A 21 -9.80 4.92 4.64
C ARG A 21 -9.94 5.65 3.31
N ALA A 22 -9.27 6.78 3.15
CA ALA A 22 -9.31 7.54 1.89
C ALA A 22 -8.79 6.72 0.71
N PHE A 23 -7.74 5.92 0.92
CA PHE A 23 -7.25 4.99 -0.10
C PHE A 23 -8.33 3.97 -0.49
N VAL A 24 -8.95 3.29 0.47
CA VAL A 24 -10.01 2.31 0.19
C VAL A 24 -11.23 2.96 -0.48
N ASP A 25 -11.64 4.15 -0.03
CA ASP A 25 -12.73 4.91 -0.66
C ASP A 25 -12.43 5.22 -2.14
N ARG A 26 -11.19 5.56 -2.47
CA ARG A 26 -10.76 5.85 -3.85
C ARG A 26 -10.72 4.60 -4.73
N ILE A 27 -10.40 3.43 -4.18
CA ILE A 27 -10.52 2.16 -4.90
C ILE A 27 -12.00 1.80 -5.11
N ALA A 28 -12.85 2.03 -4.11
CA ALA A 28 -14.29 1.77 -4.20
C ALA A 28 -15.01 2.61 -5.27
N GLU A 29 -14.49 3.80 -5.61
CA GLU A 29 -14.98 4.59 -6.76
C GLU A 29 -14.90 3.82 -8.08
N GLN A 30 -13.91 2.92 -8.21
CA GLN A 30 -13.68 2.11 -9.41
C GLN A 30 -14.29 0.71 -9.29
N TRP A 31 -14.42 0.19 -8.06
CA TRP A 31 -14.95 -1.14 -7.75
C TRP A 31 -16.24 -1.03 -6.91
N PRO A 32 -17.42 -0.87 -7.54
CA PRO A 32 -18.68 -0.70 -6.83
C PRO A 32 -19.06 -1.86 -5.89
N ASP A 33 -18.60 -3.07 -6.21
CA ASP A 33 -18.84 -4.29 -5.42
C ASP A 33 -17.65 -4.67 -4.52
N LEU A 34 -16.73 -3.72 -4.26
CA LEU A 34 -15.50 -3.91 -3.49
C LEU A 34 -15.79 -4.65 -2.18
N LEU A 35 -15.03 -5.71 -1.95
CA LEU A 35 -15.00 -6.42 -0.68
C LEU A 35 -13.67 -6.14 0.02
N VAL A 36 -13.75 -5.94 1.34
CA VAL A 36 -12.63 -5.59 2.20
C VAL A 36 -12.54 -6.57 3.36
N SER A 37 -11.34 -7.03 3.64
CA SER A 37 -11.00 -7.76 4.86
C SER A 37 -9.93 -6.99 5.63
N VAL A 38 -10.08 -6.91 6.95
CA VAL A 38 -9.12 -6.26 7.84
C VAL A 38 -8.74 -7.20 8.98
N SER A 39 -7.43 -7.38 9.19
CA SER A 39 -6.89 -8.36 10.16
C SER A 39 -7.12 -8.01 11.64
N ALA A 40 -7.70 -6.83 11.93
CA ALA A 40 -8.19 -6.52 13.27
C ALA A 40 -9.31 -7.47 13.74
N ASP A 41 -9.96 -8.19 12.80
CA ASP A 41 -11.03 -9.13 13.06
C ASP A 41 -10.84 -10.38 12.18
N GLN A 42 -9.85 -11.22 12.51
CA GLN A 42 -9.43 -12.38 11.70
C GLN A 42 -10.56 -13.39 11.40
N ASP A 43 -11.67 -13.33 12.14
CA ASP A 43 -12.85 -14.17 11.93
C ASP A 43 -13.93 -13.53 11.03
N ALA A 44 -13.80 -12.24 10.65
CA ALA A 44 -14.88 -11.50 9.97
C ALA A 44 -14.98 -11.77 8.45
N GLY A 45 -13.93 -12.30 7.83
CA GLY A 45 -13.89 -12.53 6.38
C GLY A 45 -14.00 -11.23 5.56
N TYR A 46 -14.26 -11.38 4.26
CA TYR A 46 -14.48 -10.25 3.35
C TYR A 46 -15.89 -9.68 3.51
N LEU A 47 -15.99 -8.37 3.72
CA LEU A 47 -17.25 -7.64 3.84
C LEU A 47 -17.38 -6.58 2.73
N PRO A 48 -18.59 -6.30 2.23
CA PRO A 48 -18.79 -5.18 1.31
C PRO A 48 -18.30 -3.87 1.91
N TRP A 49 -17.55 -3.09 1.14
CA TRP A 49 -17.03 -1.80 1.61
C TRP A 49 -18.16 -0.81 1.85
N ARG A 50 -18.19 -0.24 3.05
CA ARG A 50 -18.99 0.94 3.38
C ARG A 50 -18.16 1.85 4.26
N SER A 51 -17.90 3.05 3.77
CA SER A 51 -17.07 4.02 4.48
C SER A 51 -17.62 4.29 5.88
N GLY A 52 -16.79 4.07 6.90
CA GLY A 52 -17.15 4.24 8.30
C GLY A 52 -17.69 2.99 9.02
N GLU A 53 -18.07 1.92 8.31
CA GLU A 53 -18.51 0.66 8.93
C GLU A 53 -17.34 -0.26 9.30
N VAL A 54 -16.21 -0.12 8.59
CA VAL A 54 -14.97 -0.88 8.87
C VAL A 54 -14.01 -0.04 9.71
N SER A 55 -13.49 -0.64 10.77
CA SER A 55 -12.43 -0.07 11.60
C SER A 55 -11.07 -0.59 11.14
N PHE A 56 -10.14 0.32 10.90
CA PHE A 56 -8.74 -0.03 10.64
C PHE A 56 -7.96 -0.03 11.95
N GLY A 57 -6.89 -0.83 12.02
CA GLY A 57 -5.98 -0.84 13.16
C GLY A 57 -5.14 0.44 13.24
N ASP A 58 -4.62 0.71 14.43
CA ASP A 58 -3.74 1.85 14.72
C ASP A 58 -2.81 1.44 15.89
N PRO A 59 -1.47 1.42 15.74
CA PRO A 59 -0.68 1.96 14.63
C PRO A 59 -0.38 0.97 13.49
N GLU A 60 -0.94 -0.23 13.55
CA GLU A 60 -0.68 -1.28 12.56
C GLU A 60 -1.97 -1.90 12.03
N GLY A 61 -1.91 -2.43 10.82
CA GLY A 61 -3.03 -3.13 10.23
C GLY A 61 -2.71 -3.75 8.88
N GLU A 62 -3.58 -4.67 8.50
CA GLU A 62 -3.56 -5.38 7.23
C GLU A 62 -4.93 -5.19 6.59
N VAL A 63 -4.94 -4.74 5.35
CA VAL A 63 -6.15 -4.48 4.57
C VAL A 63 -6.04 -5.26 3.27
N TYR A 64 -7.05 -6.08 2.99
CA TYR A 64 -7.15 -6.85 1.76
C TYR A 64 -8.36 -6.38 0.98
N LEU A 65 -8.16 -6.11 -0.31
CA LEU A 65 -9.19 -5.60 -1.21
C LEU A 65 -9.33 -6.56 -2.38
N VAL A 66 -10.57 -6.93 -2.69
CA VAL A 66 -10.92 -7.66 -3.91
C VAL A 66 -12.13 -6.97 -4.54
N ARG A 67 -12.12 -6.86 -5.87
CA ARG A 67 -13.16 -6.14 -6.62
C ARG A 67 -14.56 -6.65 -6.35
N ASP A 68 -14.69 -7.96 -6.23
CA ASP A 68 -15.95 -8.68 -6.11
C ASP A 68 -15.71 -10.11 -5.59
N ASP A 69 -16.80 -10.87 -5.45
CA ASP A 69 -16.78 -12.26 -4.97
C ASP A 69 -16.13 -13.25 -5.95
N ARG A 70 -16.07 -12.93 -7.27
CA ARG A 70 -15.35 -13.76 -8.25
C ARG A 70 -13.84 -13.63 -8.02
N MET A 71 -13.34 -12.40 -7.88
CA MET A 71 -11.94 -12.15 -7.57
C MET A 71 -11.53 -12.76 -6.22
N ARG A 72 -12.39 -12.65 -5.19
CA ARG A 72 -12.18 -13.29 -3.88
C ARG A 72 -11.93 -14.80 -4.01
N ARG A 73 -12.81 -15.53 -4.71
CA ARG A 73 -12.66 -16.98 -4.92
C ARG A 73 -11.39 -17.31 -5.70
N SER A 74 -11.10 -16.54 -6.76
CA SER A 74 -9.89 -16.71 -7.55
C SER A 74 -8.63 -16.53 -6.70
N GLN A 75 -8.64 -15.57 -5.77
CA GLN A 75 -7.54 -15.35 -4.85
C GLN A 75 -7.34 -16.52 -3.88
N GLU A 76 -8.43 -17.06 -3.32
CA GLU A 76 -8.37 -18.24 -2.44
C GLU A 76 -7.78 -19.46 -3.15
N GLU A 77 -8.03 -19.61 -4.45
CA GLU A 77 -7.54 -20.72 -5.26
C GLU A 77 -6.12 -20.51 -5.80
N SER A 78 -5.78 -19.29 -6.22
CA SER A 78 -4.60 -19.00 -7.05
C SER A 78 -3.68 -17.87 -6.54
N GLY A 79 -4.01 -17.20 -5.43
CA GLY A 79 -3.24 -16.07 -4.91
C GLY A 79 -3.46 -14.77 -5.69
N TYR A 80 -2.44 -13.91 -5.82
CA TYR A 80 -2.58 -12.65 -6.58
C TYR A 80 -2.36 -12.95 -8.05
N VAL A 81 -3.46 -12.97 -8.79
CA VAL A 81 -3.47 -13.17 -10.24
C VAL A 81 -4.27 -12.04 -10.87
N VAL A 82 -3.77 -11.55 -12.00
CA VAL A 82 -4.48 -10.58 -12.84
C VAL A 82 -5.66 -11.26 -13.52
N ASP A 83 -6.83 -10.65 -13.43
CA ASP A 83 -8.05 -11.14 -14.06
C ASP A 83 -8.16 -10.70 -15.54
N ASP A 84 -9.25 -11.13 -16.19
CA ASP A 84 -9.50 -10.85 -17.61
C ASP A 84 -9.62 -9.33 -17.92
N ASP A 85 -9.89 -8.51 -16.91
CA ASP A 85 -10.03 -7.05 -17.03
C ASP A 85 -8.74 -6.30 -16.67
N GLY A 86 -7.66 -7.02 -16.37
CA GLY A 86 -6.38 -6.43 -15.97
C GLY A 86 -6.31 -6.00 -14.50
N ALA A 87 -7.29 -6.38 -13.67
CA ALA A 87 -7.30 -6.06 -12.25
C ALA A 87 -6.78 -7.23 -11.41
N SER A 88 -6.28 -6.98 -10.21
CA SER A 88 -5.85 -8.03 -9.28
C SER A 88 -6.21 -7.70 -7.83
N PRO A 89 -6.21 -8.70 -6.92
CA PRO A 89 -6.32 -8.43 -5.49
C PRO A 89 -5.25 -7.45 -5.02
N ILE A 90 -5.57 -6.66 -4.00
CA ILE A 90 -4.64 -5.72 -3.37
C ILE A 90 -4.50 -6.09 -1.91
N ALA A 91 -3.28 -6.10 -1.38
CA ALA A 91 -3.08 -6.04 0.06
C ALA A 91 -2.24 -4.83 0.45
N LEU A 92 -2.57 -4.28 1.62
CA LEU A 92 -1.89 -3.15 2.21
C LEU A 92 -1.57 -3.48 3.66
N TYR A 93 -0.28 -3.50 3.97
CA TYR A 93 0.23 -3.65 5.31
C TYR A 93 0.81 -2.34 5.75
N TYR A 94 0.53 -1.93 6.98
CA TYR A 94 1.22 -0.81 7.59
C TYR A 94 1.51 -1.12 9.04
N ASN A 95 2.68 -0.69 9.48
CA ASN A 95 3.11 -0.83 10.86
C ASN A 95 4.05 0.32 11.20
N ARG A 96 4.08 0.69 12.48
CA ARG A 96 5.08 1.64 12.95
C ARG A 96 6.47 1.02 12.78
N ALA A 97 7.34 1.75 12.09
CA ALA A 97 8.75 1.39 11.93
C ALA A 97 9.55 1.81 13.17
N ALA A 98 10.81 1.37 13.23
CA ALA A 98 11.76 1.85 14.23
C ALA A 98 12.01 3.36 14.08
N ASP A 99 12.41 4.01 15.17
CA ASP A 99 12.69 5.46 15.19
C ASP A 99 13.86 5.85 14.25
N VAL A 100 14.69 4.87 13.89
CA VAL A 100 15.80 5.01 12.93
C VAL A 100 15.64 3.93 11.86
N VAL A 101 15.60 4.35 10.60
CA VAL A 101 15.53 3.47 9.43
C VAL A 101 16.70 3.77 8.50
N GLU A 102 17.47 2.75 8.16
CA GLU A 102 18.54 2.86 7.15
C GLU A 102 17.91 2.90 5.75
N VAL A 103 18.34 3.86 4.93
CA VAL A 103 17.91 4.02 3.54
C VAL A 103 19.13 4.21 2.63
N ARG A 104 18.92 4.00 1.33
CA ARG A 104 19.92 4.35 0.32
C ARG A 104 19.40 5.51 -0.51
N ILE A 105 20.16 6.62 -0.52
CA ILE A 105 19.88 7.74 -1.40
C ILE A 105 20.40 7.37 -2.78
N VAL A 106 19.52 7.41 -3.78
CA VAL A 106 19.82 7.03 -5.18
C VAL A 106 19.73 8.21 -6.15
N GLU A 107 19.27 9.37 -5.68
CA GLU A 107 19.19 10.63 -6.42
C GLU A 107 19.92 11.75 -5.68
N GLU A 108 20.24 12.84 -6.37
CA GLU A 108 20.95 13.99 -5.79
C GLU A 108 20.16 14.57 -4.60
N TRP A 109 20.81 14.61 -3.43
CA TRP A 109 20.25 15.28 -2.25
C TRP A 109 20.56 16.78 -2.34
N PRO A 110 19.61 17.69 -2.02
CA PRO A 110 19.84 19.13 -2.11
C PRO A 110 20.84 19.57 -1.04
N THR A 111 22.13 19.43 -1.32
CA THR A 111 23.24 19.82 -0.45
C THR A 111 23.61 21.30 -0.62
N GLY A 112 22.84 22.05 -1.43
CA GLY A 112 23.00 23.50 -1.61
C GLY A 112 24.21 23.92 -2.44
N ALA A 113 24.95 22.98 -3.02
CA ALA A 113 26.03 23.26 -3.96
C ALA A 113 25.55 22.96 -5.39
N GLU A 114 25.15 23.99 -6.13
CA GLU A 114 24.87 23.86 -7.56
C GLU A 114 26.10 23.29 -8.28
N GLY A 115 25.94 22.16 -8.96
CA GLY A 115 26.93 21.62 -9.89
C GLY A 115 27.70 20.37 -9.45
N GLN A 116 27.21 19.57 -8.49
CA GLN A 116 27.74 18.22 -8.29
C GLN A 116 27.09 17.24 -9.28
N SER A 117 27.94 16.44 -9.93
CA SER A 117 27.58 15.37 -10.86
C SER A 117 26.74 14.28 -10.17
N GLU A 118 26.11 13.42 -10.99
CA GLU A 118 25.43 12.18 -10.58
C GLU A 118 26.11 11.57 -9.36
N THR A 119 25.39 11.52 -8.25
CA THR A 119 25.92 11.00 -6.99
C THR A 119 25.70 9.50 -6.97
N ASP A 120 26.76 8.71 -6.77
CA ASP A 120 26.64 7.28 -6.52
C ASP A 120 25.71 7.03 -5.34
N ALA A 121 24.95 5.94 -5.37
CA ALA A 121 24.01 5.66 -4.29
C ALA A 121 24.74 5.45 -2.94
N TYR A 122 24.39 6.24 -1.91
CA TYR A 122 25.05 6.22 -0.61
C TYR A 122 24.07 5.96 0.54
N PRO A 123 24.54 5.35 1.66
CA PRO A 123 23.69 5.09 2.82
C PRO A 123 23.33 6.38 3.55
N ALA A 124 22.11 6.44 4.08
CA ALA A 124 21.63 7.49 4.95
C ALA A 124 20.69 6.89 6.01
N GLU A 125 20.41 7.67 7.06
CA GLU A 125 19.47 7.30 8.10
C GLU A 125 18.29 8.28 8.09
N VAL A 126 17.08 7.72 8.22
CA VAL A 126 15.87 8.47 8.49
C VAL A 126 15.60 8.37 9.99
N VAL A 127 15.71 9.49 10.70
CA VAL A 127 15.43 9.58 12.13
C VAL A 127 14.11 10.33 12.33
N SER A 128 13.09 9.64 12.82
CA SER A 128 11.78 10.23 13.09
C SER A 128 11.03 9.43 14.16
N ALA A 129 10.35 10.14 15.06
CA ALA A 129 9.51 9.53 16.10
C ALA A 129 8.23 8.89 15.52
N GLU A 130 7.83 9.28 14.31
CA GLU A 130 6.65 8.78 13.61
C GLU A 130 7.09 8.36 12.21
N THR A 131 7.50 7.09 12.07
CA THR A 131 7.78 6.47 10.79
C THR A 131 6.97 5.19 10.69
N PHE A 132 6.41 4.95 9.52
CA PHE A 132 5.66 3.75 9.23
C PHE A 132 6.27 3.08 7.99
N ALA A 133 6.44 1.77 8.07
CA ALA A 133 6.64 0.94 6.91
C ALA A 133 5.25 0.62 6.35
N VAL A 134 5.08 0.84 5.05
CA VAL A 134 3.85 0.53 4.33
C VAL A 134 4.22 -0.39 3.17
N THR A 135 3.62 -1.56 3.10
CA THR A 135 3.83 -2.51 2.01
C THR A 135 2.53 -2.64 1.22
N LEU A 136 2.58 -2.27 -0.05
CA LEU A 136 1.53 -2.57 -1.02
C LEU A 136 1.89 -3.85 -1.76
N VAL A 137 0.95 -4.77 -1.86
CA VAL A 137 1.10 -6.02 -2.62
C VAL A 137 0.07 -6.04 -3.74
N THR A 138 0.55 -6.20 -4.96
CA THR A 138 -0.24 -6.37 -6.20
C THR A 138 0.20 -7.64 -6.93
N ALA A 139 -0.54 -8.10 -7.93
CA ALA A 139 -0.10 -9.26 -8.71
C ALA A 139 1.19 -9.01 -9.51
N GLU A 140 1.34 -7.80 -10.06
CA GLU A 140 2.44 -7.43 -10.95
C GLU A 140 3.22 -6.22 -10.41
N ASP A 141 4.41 -5.99 -10.98
CA ASP A 141 5.28 -4.84 -10.65
C ASP A 141 4.66 -3.51 -11.12
N PRO A 142 4.45 -2.50 -10.26
CA PRO A 142 4.02 -1.16 -10.65
C PRO A 142 4.90 -0.47 -11.71
N ALA A 143 6.16 -0.89 -11.89
CA ALA A 143 7.02 -0.41 -12.96
C ALA A 143 6.59 -0.92 -14.34
N GLU A 144 5.94 -2.07 -14.42
CA GLU A 144 5.60 -2.76 -15.67
C GLU A 144 4.08 -2.83 -15.92
N ASP A 145 3.26 -2.77 -14.86
CA ASP A 145 1.80 -2.90 -14.93
C ASP A 145 1.04 -1.60 -14.60
N GLU A 146 0.04 -1.26 -15.43
CA GLU A 146 -0.72 -0.02 -15.31
C GLU A 146 -1.67 -0.03 -14.10
N PHE A 147 -2.28 -1.18 -13.79
CA PHE A 147 -3.18 -1.31 -12.65
C PHE A 147 -2.41 -1.15 -11.33
N ALA A 148 -1.33 -1.90 -11.16
CA ALA A 148 -0.46 -1.84 -9.99
C ALA A 148 0.11 -0.44 -9.77
N ARG A 149 0.51 0.24 -10.86
CA ARG A 149 0.94 1.64 -10.82
C ARG A 149 -0.17 2.58 -10.36
N GLY A 150 -1.37 2.44 -10.92
CA GLY A 150 -2.53 3.25 -10.54
C GLY A 150 -2.87 3.10 -9.06
N VAL A 151 -2.88 1.88 -8.54
CA VAL A 151 -3.11 1.61 -7.11
C VAL A 151 -2.03 2.26 -6.25
N LEU A 152 -0.76 2.12 -6.63
CA LEU A 152 0.37 2.71 -5.92
C LEU A 152 0.30 4.25 -5.88
N ASP A 153 -0.10 4.88 -6.98
CA ASP A 153 -0.22 6.34 -7.06
C ASP A 153 -1.36 6.86 -6.17
N VAL A 154 -2.51 6.18 -6.16
CA VAL A 154 -3.61 6.51 -5.24
C VAL A 154 -3.17 6.39 -3.77
N LEU A 155 -2.43 5.33 -3.42
CA LEU A 155 -1.89 5.16 -2.06
C LEU A 155 -0.96 6.31 -1.69
N LYS A 156 0.01 6.64 -2.56
CA LYS A 156 0.97 7.75 -2.33
C LYS A 156 0.25 9.08 -2.14
N GLU A 157 -0.77 9.37 -2.93
CA GLU A 157 -1.60 10.58 -2.77
C GLU A 157 -2.27 10.61 -1.40
N CYS A 158 -2.95 9.54 -1.00
CA CYS A 158 -3.70 9.48 0.26
C CYS A 158 -2.78 9.60 1.50
N LEU A 159 -1.58 9.01 1.43
CA LEU A 159 -0.57 9.15 2.49
C LEU A 159 -0.05 10.59 2.64
N ARG A 160 -0.06 11.38 1.55
CA ARG A 160 0.38 12.79 1.57
C ARG A 160 -0.70 13.76 2.03
N THR A 161 -1.97 13.48 1.73
CA THR A 161 -3.06 14.47 1.86
C THR A 161 -3.89 14.35 3.13
N ALA A 162 -3.80 13.26 3.89
CA ALA A 162 -4.63 13.07 5.08
C ALA A 162 -4.26 14.10 6.18
N ARG A 163 -5.15 15.09 6.34
CA ARG A 163 -5.04 16.16 7.34
C ARG A 163 -5.41 15.72 8.75
#